data_AF-A0A349JR91-F1
#
_entry.id   AF-A0A349JR91-F1
#
_cell.length_a   1.000
_cell.length_b   1.000
_cell.length_c   1.000
_cell.angle_alpha   90.00
_cell.angle_beta   90.00
_cell.angle_gamma   90.00
#
_symmetry.space_group_name_H-M   'P 1'
#
loop_
_entity.id
_entity.type
_entity.pdbx_description
1 polymer ?
#
loop_
_entity_poly.entity_id
_entity_poly.type
_entity_poly.pdbx_seq_one_letter_code
_entity_poly.pdbx_strand_id
1 'polypeptide(L)'
;VVFVDAWVLRDGETINDVLPDPLVAATKALASQSDDNTIVMPPELWAASMQDMSPFEQQQLAALEPRLVPAPAGWSDEPIRLDRFWASSIPSSYVFLAQDQAVPAEIYQAAAGRLDSPRTIEIDGSHLVMLTHPERLARALDAVIA
;
A
#
# COMPACT_ATOMS: atom_id res chain seq x y z
N VAL A 1 5.74 9.48 -11.92
CA VAL A 1 5.65 8.52 -10.80
C VAL A 1 4.37 7.74 -10.96
N VAL A 2 4.38 6.42 -10.79
CA VAL A 2 3.15 5.62 -10.80
C VAL A 2 2.90 5.14 -9.38
N PHE A 3 1.74 5.48 -8.83
CA PHE A 3 1.23 4.99 -7.56
C PHE A 3 0.33 3.78 -7.84
N VAL A 4 0.42 2.73 -7.03
CA VAL A 4 -0.41 1.52 -7.16
C VAL A 4 -1.03 1.28 -5.78
N ASP A 5 -2.33 1.60 -5.64
CA ASP A 5 -3.05 1.65 -4.34
C ASP A 5 -2.17 2.10 -3.17
N ALA A 6 -1.55 3.25 -3.37
CA ALA A 6 -0.53 3.80 -2.49
C ALA A 6 -1.01 5.07 -1.81
N TRP A 7 -0.50 5.32 -0.60
CA TRP A 7 -0.73 6.58 0.08
C TRP A 7 -0.03 7.74 -0.63
N VAL A 8 -0.68 8.89 -0.67
CA VAL A 8 -0.12 10.15 -1.19
C VAL A 8 -0.21 11.19 -0.08
N LEU A 9 0.89 11.49 0.60
CA LEU A 9 0.93 12.37 1.77
C LEU A 9 1.21 13.83 1.40
N ARG A 10 0.62 14.79 2.11
CA ARG A 10 1.06 16.19 2.04
C ARG A 10 2.40 16.36 2.75
N ASP A 11 3.09 17.45 2.46
CA ASP A 11 4.34 17.80 3.17
C ASP A 11 4.11 17.86 4.68
N GLY A 12 4.93 17.12 5.44
CA GLY A 12 4.86 17.03 6.89
C GLY A 12 3.80 16.10 7.46
N GLU A 13 2.97 15.45 6.63
CA GLU A 13 2.06 14.40 7.10
C GLU A 13 2.82 13.08 7.37
N THR A 14 2.25 12.27 8.26
CA THR A 14 2.60 10.88 8.51
C THR A 14 1.64 9.95 7.75
N ILE A 15 1.96 8.66 7.66
CA ILE A 15 1.00 7.69 7.09
C ILE A 15 -0.20 7.51 8.02
N ASN A 16 0.02 7.55 9.33
CA ASN A 16 -1.08 7.48 10.30
C ASN A 16 -2.11 8.60 10.15
N ASP A 17 -1.73 9.77 9.64
CA ASP A 17 -2.68 10.89 9.42
C ASP A 17 -3.70 10.59 8.31
N VAL A 18 -3.44 9.59 7.45
CA VAL A 18 -4.31 9.21 6.34
C VAL A 18 -4.95 7.83 6.49
N LEU A 19 -4.68 7.14 7.59
CA LEU A 19 -5.25 5.83 7.90
C LEU A 19 -6.42 5.94 8.88
N PRO A 20 -7.35 4.98 8.90
CA PRO A 20 -8.41 4.93 9.91
C PRO A 20 -7.85 4.79 11.34
N ASP A 21 -8.39 5.55 12.30
CA ASP A 21 -7.97 5.52 13.71
C ASP A 21 -7.87 4.10 14.31
N PRO A 22 -8.80 3.17 14.06
CA PRO A 22 -8.69 1.81 14.60
C PRO A 22 -7.47 1.06 14.07
N LEU A 23 -7.10 1.28 12.80
CA LEU A 23 -5.91 0.67 12.21
C LEU A 23 -4.64 1.24 12.82
N VAL A 24 -4.57 2.57 12.97
CA VAL A 24 -3.44 3.26 13.64
C VAL A 24 -3.27 2.78 15.08
N ALA A 25 -4.37 2.63 15.82
CA ALA A 25 -4.33 2.12 17.19
C ALA A 25 -3.81 0.67 17.25
N ALA A 26 -4.24 -0.19 16.32
CA ALA A 26 -3.81 -1.58 16.24
C ALA A 26 -2.31 -1.70 15.91
N THR A 27 -1.81 -0.96 14.91
CA THR A 27 -0.39 -0.99 14.52
C THR A 27 0.50 -0.45 15.63
N LYS A 28 0.11 0.63 16.31
CA LYS A 28 0.82 1.15 17.48
C LYS A 28 0.84 0.17 18.64
N ALA A 29 -0.27 -0.54 18.88
CA ALA A 29 -0.33 -1.57 19.90
C ALA A 29 0.64 -2.73 19.60
N LEU A 30 0.73 -3.18 18.34
CA LEU A 30 1.70 -4.20 17.92
C LEU A 30 3.14 -3.71 18.12
N ALA A 31 3.45 -2.49 17.68
CA ALA A 31 4.79 -1.91 17.85
C ALA A 31 5.19 -1.83 19.33
N SER A 32 4.28 -1.40 20.21
CA SER A 32 4.55 -1.27 21.66
C SER A 32 4.79 -2.60 22.38
N GLN A 33 4.39 -3.73 21.78
CA GLN A 33 4.63 -5.07 22.30
C GLN A 33 5.97 -5.66 21.85
N SER A 34 6.66 -5.01 20.91
CA SER A 34 7.99 -5.42 20.44
C SER A 34 9.11 -4.78 21.27
N ASP A 35 10.26 -5.44 21.33
CA ASP A 35 11.43 -4.93 22.07
C ASP A 35 12.13 -3.76 21.34
N ASP A 36 11.93 -3.62 20.03
CA ASP A 36 12.66 -2.71 19.14
C ASP A 36 11.76 -1.78 18.31
N ASN A 37 10.51 -1.60 18.71
CA ASN A 37 9.51 -0.74 18.05
C ASN A 37 9.26 -1.14 16.59
N THR A 38 9.05 -2.42 16.36
CA THR A 38 8.74 -3.01 15.06
C THR A 38 7.36 -3.66 15.02
N ILE A 39 6.78 -3.74 13.83
CA ILE A 39 5.47 -4.34 13.56
C ILE A 39 5.71 -5.60 12.74
N VAL A 40 5.39 -6.75 13.33
CA VAL A 40 5.34 -8.03 12.62
C VAL A 40 4.05 -8.06 11.79
N MET A 41 4.16 -8.45 10.52
CA MET A 41 2.99 -8.68 9.68
C MET A 41 2.11 -9.79 10.27
N PRO A 42 0.85 -9.51 10.65
CA PRO A 42 -0.05 -10.55 11.12
C PRO A 42 -0.38 -11.54 9.99
N PRO A 43 -0.32 -12.87 10.21
CA PRO A 43 -0.56 -13.86 9.16
C PRO A 43 -1.93 -13.71 8.47
N GLU A 44 -2.96 -13.33 9.21
CA GLU A 44 -4.30 -13.10 8.68
C GLU A 44 -4.34 -11.88 7.74
N LEU A 45 -3.57 -10.83 8.03
CA LEU A 45 -3.48 -9.65 7.18
C LEU A 45 -2.65 -9.96 5.93
N TRP A 46 -1.59 -10.75 6.07
CA TRP A 46 -0.80 -11.25 4.95
C TRP A 46 -1.67 -12.03 3.95
N ALA A 47 -2.47 -12.98 4.45
CA ALA A 47 -3.39 -13.75 3.61
C ALA A 47 -4.50 -12.87 3.00
N ALA A 48 -5.09 -11.96 3.79
CA ALA A 48 -6.11 -11.04 3.31
C ALA A 48 -5.61 -10.07 2.22
N SER A 49 -4.30 -9.78 2.19
CA SER A 49 -3.68 -8.93 1.17
C SER A 49 -3.51 -9.63 -0.19
N MET A 50 -3.81 -10.93 -0.26
CA MET A 50 -3.71 -11.79 -1.46
C MET A 50 -4.94 -12.69 -1.63
N GLN A 51 -6.11 -12.19 -1.22
CA GLN A 51 -7.37 -12.92 -1.22
C GLN A 51 -7.92 -13.25 -2.62
N ASP A 52 -7.32 -12.70 -3.68
CA ASP A 52 -7.61 -13.00 -5.08
C ASP A 52 -6.94 -14.29 -5.59
N MET A 53 -6.12 -14.94 -4.76
CA MET A 53 -5.46 -16.21 -5.09
C MET A 53 -6.32 -17.44 -4.81
N SER A 54 -6.15 -18.46 -5.65
CA SER A 54 -6.67 -19.80 -5.38
C SER A 54 -6.00 -20.43 -4.15
N PRO A 55 -6.63 -21.42 -3.49
CA PRO A 55 -6.02 -22.14 -2.38
C PRO A 55 -4.66 -22.77 -2.71
N PHE A 56 -4.48 -23.21 -3.97
CA PHE A 56 -3.21 -23.74 -4.43
C PHE A 56 -2.12 -22.67 -4.48
N GLU A 57 -2.42 -21.47 -4.99
CA GLU A 57 -1.49 -20.34 -5.04
C GLU A 57 -1.16 -19.82 -3.62
N GLN A 58 -2.14 -19.76 -2.72
CA GLN A 58 -1.92 -19.43 -1.31
C GLN A 58 -0.95 -20.42 -0.64
N GLN A 59 -1.08 -21.71 -0.91
CA GLN A 59 -0.14 -22.71 -0.40
C GLN A 59 1.28 -22.47 -0.93
N GLN A 60 1.43 -22.08 -2.19
CA GLN A 60 2.74 -21.80 -2.79
C GLN A 60 3.38 -20.55 -2.17
N LEU A 61 2.59 -19.51 -1.86
CA LEU A 61 3.08 -18.28 -1.22
C LEU A 61 3.24 -18.39 0.30
N ALA A 62 2.66 -19.39 0.96
CA ALA A 62 2.93 -19.66 2.37
C ALA A 62 4.44 -19.89 2.64
N ALA A 63 5.19 -20.36 1.63
CA ALA A 63 6.65 -20.47 1.72
C ALA A 63 7.38 -19.11 1.81
N LEU A 64 6.71 -18.00 1.49
CA LEU A 64 7.26 -16.65 1.64
C LEU A 64 7.03 -16.06 3.03
N GLU A 65 6.04 -16.55 3.78
CA GLU A 65 5.71 -16.02 5.12
C GLU A 65 6.93 -16.04 6.06
N PRO A 66 7.77 -17.09 6.13
CA PRO A 66 8.98 -17.09 6.97
C PRO A 66 10.06 -16.10 6.53
N ARG A 67 9.93 -15.49 5.34
CA ARG A 67 10.87 -14.47 4.82
C ARG A 67 10.43 -13.05 5.19
N LEU A 68 9.23 -12.88 5.74
CA LEU A 68 8.78 -11.59 6.24
C LEU A 68 9.64 -11.19 7.43
N VAL A 69 9.99 -9.92 7.47
CA VAL A 69 10.74 -9.32 8.59
C VAL A 69 9.89 -8.21 9.21
N PRO A 70 10.02 -7.95 10.52
CA PRO A 70 9.31 -6.86 11.17
C PRO A 70 9.61 -5.51 10.52
N ALA A 71 8.59 -4.68 10.34
CA ALA A 71 8.73 -3.32 9.79
C ALA A 71 8.93 -2.29 10.92
N PRO A 72 9.90 -1.38 10.86
CA PRO A 72 10.13 -0.38 11.93
C PRO A 72 8.98 0.63 12.05
N ALA A 73 8.29 0.75 13.18
CA ALA A 73 7.07 1.58 13.30
C ALA A 73 7.27 3.07 12.95
N GLY A 74 8.50 3.58 12.98
CA GLY A 74 8.81 4.96 12.56
C GLY A 74 8.37 5.29 11.12
N TRP A 75 8.29 4.30 10.21
CA TRP A 75 7.88 4.56 8.81
C TRP A 75 6.44 5.06 8.71
N SER A 76 5.56 4.71 9.65
CA SER A 76 4.16 5.16 9.67
C SER A 76 3.92 6.40 10.51
N ASP A 77 4.79 6.66 11.49
CA ASP A 77 4.58 7.61 12.58
C ASP A 77 5.40 8.90 12.43
N GLU A 78 6.44 8.91 11.60
CA GLU A 78 7.31 10.06 11.43
C GLU A 78 6.86 10.95 10.25
N PRO A 79 6.81 12.29 10.44
CA PRO A 79 6.41 13.20 9.38
C PRO A 79 7.47 13.27 8.28
N ILE A 80 7.04 13.22 7.02
CA ILE A 80 7.95 13.20 5.87
C ILE A 80 7.97 14.55 5.17
N ARG A 81 9.17 15.06 4.88
CA ARG A 81 9.33 16.26 4.04
C ARG A 81 9.16 15.91 2.57
N LEU A 82 8.11 16.44 1.96
CA LEU A 82 7.69 16.22 0.58
C LEU A 82 7.58 17.52 -0.24
N ASP A 83 8.02 18.65 0.31
CA ASP A 83 8.12 19.95 -0.37
C ASP A 83 8.69 19.85 -1.80
N ARG A 84 9.76 19.06 -1.99
CA ARG A 84 10.37 18.85 -3.31
C ARG A 84 9.53 18.02 -4.26
N PHE A 85 8.80 17.03 -3.75
CA PHE A 85 7.89 16.23 -4.57
C PHE A 85 6.76 17.11 -5.09
N TRP A 86 6.14 17.89 -4.20
CA TRP A 86 5.03 18.79 -4.50
C TRP A 86 5.44 20.00 -5.36
N ALA A 87 6.69 20.43 -5.29
CA ALA A 87 7.24 21.46 -6.18
C ALA A 87 7.70 20.90 -7.55
N SER A 88 7.74 19.59 -7.73
CA SER A 88 8.24 18.98 -8.98
C SER A 88 7.18 19.01 -10.08
N SER A 89 7.63 19.04 -11.34
CA SER A 89 6.77 18.88 -12.52
C SER A 89 6.71 17.43 -13.02
N ILE A 90 7.07 16.45 -12.18
CA ILE A 90 7.07 15.04 -12.58
C ILE A 90 5.61 14.57 -12.72
N PRO A 91 5.19 14.12 -13.92
CA PRO A 91 3.83 13.62 -14.10
C PRO A 91 3.57 12.42 -13.20
N SER A 92 2.35 12.34 -12.66
CA SER A 92 1.93 11.23 -11.82
C SER A 92 0.79 10.44 -12.46
N SER A 93 0.78 9.13 -12.18
CA SER A 93 -0.28 8.21 -12.54
C SER A 93 -0.68 7.39 -11.32
N TYR A 94 -1.90 6.86 -11.32
CA TYR A 94 -2.44 6.05 -10.24
C TYR A 94 -3.11 4.79 -10.79
N VAL A 95 -2.75 3.63 -10.26
CA VAL A 95 -3.36 2.34 -10.56
C VAL A 95 -4.20 1.93 -9.36
N PHE A 96 -5.52 1.81 -9.55
CA PHE A 96 -6.45 1.29 -8.57
C PHE A 96 -6.58 -0.23 -8.69
N LEU A 97 -6.65 -0.94 -7.56
CA LEU A 97 -6.86 -2.38 -7.50
C LEU A 97 -8.26 -2.66 -6.96
N ALA A 98 -9.13 -3.17 -7.83
CA ALA A 98 -10.57 -3.26 -7.58
C ALA A 98 -10.95 -4.17 -6.39
N GLN A 99 -10.05 -5.06 -5.96
CA GLN A 99 -10.28 -5.97 -4.84
C GLN A 99 -9.38 -5.68 -3.63
N ASP A 100 -8.65 -4.57 -3.58
CA ASP A 100 -7.85 -4.25 -2.40
C ASP A 100 -8.74 -4.05 -1.15
N GLN A 101 -8.33 -4.69 -0.05
CA GLN A 101 -9.02 -4.69 1.25
C GLN A 101 -8.10 -4.25 2.40
N ALA A 102 -6.89 -3.77 2.12
CA ALA A 102 -5.96 -3.29 3.14
C ALA A 102 -6.52 -2.07 3.89
N VAL A 103 -7.23 -1.19 3.18
CA VAL A 103 -7.99 -0.06 3.73
C VAL A 103 -9.28 0.17 2.93
N PRO A 104 -10.26 0.96 3.42
CA PRO A 104 -11.41 1.36 2.62
C PRO A 104 -10.99 2.07 1.32
N ALA A 105 -11.64 1.75 0.20
CA ALA A 105 -11.30 2.25 -1.13
C ALA A 105 -11.30 3.79 -1.22
N GLU A 106 -12.11 4.47 -0.41
CA GLU A 106 -12.18 5.93 -0.34
C GLU A 106 -10.84 6.56 0.08
N ILE A 107 -10.01 5.84 0.83
CA ILE A 107 -8.67 6.29 1.21
C ILE A 107 -7.76 6.38 -0.02
N TYR A 108 -7.81 5.39 -0.91
CA TYR A 108 -7.07 5.42 -2.17
C TYR A 108 -7.59 6.48 -3.13
N GLN A 109 -8.91 6.68 -3.19
CA GLN A 109 -9.51 7.77 -3.98
C GLN A 109 -9.07 9.14 -3.45
N ALA A 110 -9.03 9.32 -2.13
CA ALA A 110 -8.54 10.54 -1.50
C ALA A 110 -7.03 10.75 -1.75
N ALA A 111 -6.22 9.69 -1.76
CA ALA A 111 -4.80 9.74 -2.10
C ALA A 111 -4.59 10.17 -3.56
N ALA A 112 -5.26 9.51 -4.51
CA ALA A 112 -5.18 9.87 -5.93
C ALA A 112 -5.64 11.32 -6.18
N GLY A 113 -6.71 11.77 -5.50
CA GLY A 113 -7.24 13.13 -5.61
C GLY A 113 -6.32 14.24 -5.11
N ARG A 114 -5.22 13.91 -4.40
CA ARG A 114 -4.18 14.89 -4.00
C ARG A 114 -3.19 15.20 -5.12
N LEU A 115 -3.08 14.34 -6.13
CA LEU A 115 -2.17 14.52 -7.25
C LEU A 115 -2.74 15.53 -8.25
N ASP A 116 -1.87 16.24 -8.96
CA ASP A 116 -2.30 17.12 -10.05
C ASP A 116 -2.66 16.30 -11.29
N SER A 117 -3.97 16.16 -11.52
CA SER A 117 -4.56 15.54 -12.72
C SER A 117 -3.89 14.22 -13.14
N PRO A 118 -3.79 13.23 -12.24
CA PRO A 118 -3.07 11.99 -12.55
C PRO A 118 -3.79 11.20 -13.65
N ARG A 119 -3.03 10.49 -14.47
CA ARG A 119 -3.62 9.43 -15.30
C ARG A 119 -4.03 8.29 -14.38
N THR A 120 -5.26 7.81 -14.51
CA THR A 120 -5.76 6.73 -13.67
C THR A 120 -6.13 5.51 -14.52
N ILE A 121 -5.91 4.33 -13.97
CA ILE A 121 -6.41 3.06 -14.50
C ILE A 121 -6.85 2.19 -13.31
N GLU A 122 -7.88 1.39 -13.49
CA GLU A 122 -8.32 0.39 -12.52
C GLU A 122 -8.10 -1.01 -13.11
N ILE A 123 -7.62 -1.93 -12.29
CA ILE A 123 -7.44 -3.34 -12.66
C ILE A 123 -7.98 -4.26 -11.57
N ASP A 124 -8.33 -5.49 -11.95
CA ASP A 124 -8.57 -6.56 -10.98
C ASP A 124 -7.27 -6.91 -10.24
N GLY A 125 -7.32 -6.95 -8.91
CA GLY A 125 -6.23 -7.43 -8.07
C GLY A 125 -6.46 -7.12 -6.59
N SER A 126 -5.82 -7.92 -5.73
CA SER A 126 -5.64 -7.64 -4.30
C SER A 126 -4.51 -6.63 -4.06
N HIS A 127 -4.31 -6.21 -2.79
CA HIS A 127 -3.23 -5.27 -2.42
C HIS A 127 -1.85 -5.71 -2.91
N LEU A 128 -1.55 -7.01 -2.81
CA LEU A 128 -0.29 -7.59 -3.24
C LEU A 128 -0.33 -8.11 -4.69
N VAL A 129 -0.99 -7.37 -5.59
CA VAL A 129 -1.11 -7.71 -7.02
C VAL A 129 0.24 -7.97 -7.71
N MET A 130 1.32 -7.38 -7.21
CA MET A 130 2.68 -7.63 -7.73
C MET A 130 3.17 -9.06 -7.47
N LEU A 131 2.60 -9.74 -6.48
CA LEU A 131 2.85 -11.16 -6.19
C LEU A 131 1.79 -12.05 -6.84
N THR A 132 0.52 -11.65 -6.81
CA THR A 132 -0.59 -12.51 -7.25
C THR A 132 -0.80 -12.48 -8.77
N HIS A 133 -0.59 -11.32 -9.41
CA HIS A 133 -0.84 -11.11 -10.84
C HIS A 133 0.17 -10.16 -11.50
N PRO A 134 1.49 -10.47 -11.46
CA PRO A 134 2.54 -9.56 -11.91
C PRO A 134 2.42 -9.14 -13.38
N GLU A 135 1.97 -10.02 -14.29
CA GLU A 135 1.80 -9.68 -15.70
C GLU A 135 0.63 -8.71 -15.94
N ARG A 136 -0.41 -8.79 -15.10
CA ARG A 136 -1.53 -7.84 -15.17
C ARG A 136 -1.07 -6.46 -14.72
N LEU A 137 -0.36 -6.40 -13.59
CA LEU A 137 0.22 -5.15 -13.11
C LEU A 137 1.18 -4.55 -14.15
N ALA A 138 2.08 -5.35 -14.73
CA ALA A 138 3.03 -4.87 -15.75
C ALA A 138 2.32 -4.21 -16.94
N ARG A 139 1.26 -4.83 -17.47
CA ARG A 139 0.45 -4.23 -18.54
C ARG A 139 -0.23 -2.93 -18.13
N ALA A 140 -0.70 -2.84 -16.88
CA ALA A 140 -1.31 -1.62 -16.36
C ALA A 140 -0.29 -0.48 -16.22
N LEU A 141 0.93 -0.80 -15.77
CA LEU A 141 2.04 0.15 -15.71
C LEU A 141 2.39 0.70 -17.09
N ASP A 142 2.49 -0.15 -18.12
CA ASP A 142 2.72 0.29 -19.50
C ASP A 142 1.57 1.16 -20.02
N ALA A 143 0.31 0.76 -19.74
CA ALA A 143 -0.87 1.48 -20.21
C ALA A 143 -1.05 2.86 -19.57
N VAL A 144 -0.71 3.01 -18.28
CA VAL A 144 -0.94 4.26 -17.55
C VAL A 144 0.16 5.31 -17.78
N ILE A 145 1.30 4.90 -18.34
CA ILE A 145 2.40 5.81 -18.72
C ILE A 145 2.41 6.18 -20.21
N ALA A 146 1.75 5.38 -21.07
CA ALA A 146 1.56 5.68 -22.49
C ALA A 146 0.62 6.87 -22.66
#